data_AF-A0A4R4XYX7-F1
#
_entry.id   AF-A0A4R4XYX7-F1
#
_cell.length_a   1.000
_cell.length_b   1.000
_cell.length_c   1.000
_cell.angle_alpha   90.00
_cell.angle_beta   90.00
_cell.angle_gamma   90.00
#
_symmetry.space_group_name_H-M   'P 1'
#
loop_
_entity.id
_entity.type
_entity.pdbx_description
1 polymer ?
#
loop_
_entity_poly.entity_id
_entity_poly.type
_entity_poly.pdbx_seq_one_letter_code
_entity_poly.pdbx_strand_id
1 'polypeptide(L)' 'MFTPISGTATPEVNSYSLKHTAEWFLSPHSSNVSNGRVIWAAAVLGLRIADPDGAGPNLLIGVSEREHDYVRRMVGPG' A
#
# COMPACT_ATOMS: atom_id res chain seq x y z
N MET A 1 -1.35 4.52 11.99
CA MET A 1 -1.81 5.58 11.05
C MET A 1 -0.64 5.84 10.12
N PHE A 2 -0.79 5.63 8.81
CA PHE A 2 0.27 5.96 7.86
C PHE A 2 0.36 7.48 7.73
N THR A 3 1.56 8.03 7.81
CA THR A 3 1.76 9.47 7.63
C THR A 3 1.85 9.73 6.13
N PRO A 4 0.93 10.50 5.52
CA PRO A 4 1.02 10.80 4.09
C PRO A 4 2.37 11.46 3.79
N ILE A 5 3.08 10.99 2.76
CA ILE A 5 4.35 11.61 2.36
C ILE A 5 4.06 13.05 1.91
N SER A 6 4.57 14.02 2.66
CA SER A 6 4.46 15.44 2.33
C SER A 6 5.58 15.85 1.37
N GLY A 7 5.27 16.68 0.35
CA GLY A 7 6.27 17.26 -0.55
C GLY A 7 6.56 16.44 -1.81
N THR A 8 7.60 16.77 -2.59
CA THR A 8 7.98 16.19 -3.90
C THR A 8 8.46 14.73 -3.89
N ALA A 9 8.34 14.03 -2.77
CA ALA A 9 8.76 12.63 -2.66
C ALA A 9 7.95 11.73 -3.60
N THR A 10 8.67 10.90 -4.35
CA THR A 10 8.11 9.84 -5.18
C THR A 10 7.50 8.77 -4.28
N PRO A 11 6.27 8.31 -4.54
CA PRO A 11 5.71 7.13 -3.89
C PRO A 11 6.64 5.92 -4.05
N GLU A 12 6.87 5.17 -2.98
CA GLU A 12 7.85 4.08 -2.98
C GLU A 12 7.20 2.69 -2.88
N VAL A 13 6.02 2.59 -2.27
CA VAL A 13 5.42 1.29 -1.94
C VAL A 13 4.44 0.83 -3.02
N ASN A 14 4.70 -0.33 -3.61
CA ASN A 14 3.84 -0.93 -4.61
C ASN A 14 2.49 -1.41 -4.02
N SER A 15 1.38 -1.12 -4.71
CA SER A 15 0.03 -1.56 -4.35
C SER A 15 -0.09 -3.07 -4.13
N TYR A 16 0.70 -3.87 -4.85
CA TYR A 16 0.76 -5.32 -4.68
C TYR A 16 1.31 -5.72 -3.31
N SER A 17 2.39 -5.08 -2.86
CA SER A 17 2.99 -5.33 -1.55
C SER A 17 2.07 -4.89 -0.41
N LEU A 18 1.39 -3.75 -0.58
CA LEU A 18 0.39 -3.25 0.38
C LEU A 18 -0.81 -4.19 0.49
N LYS A 19 -1.28 -4.73 -0.65
CA LYS A 19 -2.34 -5.75 -0.68
C LYS A 19 -2.01 -6.91 0.26
N HIS A 20 -0.81 -7.51 0.15
CA HIS A 20 -0.44 -8.68 0.95
C HIS A 20 -0.38 -8.35 2.43
N THR A 21 0.10 -7.16 2.76
CA THR A 21 0.12 -6.69 4.15
C THR A 21 -1.30 -6.47 4.69
N ALA A 22 -2.22 -5.96 3.87
CA ALA A 22 -3.62 -5.81 4.24
C ALA A 22 -4.32 -7.16 4.42
N GLU A 23 -4.03 -8.16 3.59
CA GLU A 23 -4.55 -9.53 3.74
C GLU A 23 -4.12 -10.15 5.06
N TRP A 24 -2.85 -9.98 5.45
CA TRP A 24 -2.36 -10.45 6.75
C TRP A 24 -3.04 -9.74 7.91
N PHE A 25 -3.15 -8.41 7.84
CA PHE A 25 -3.80 -7.62 8.89
C PHE A 25 -5.29 -7.95 9.07
N LEU A 26 -6.00 -8.23 7.97
CA LEU A 26 -7.44 -8.50 8.00
C LEU A 26 -7.79 -9.96 8.29
N SER A 27 -6.80 -10.86 8.34
CA SER A 27 -7.02 -12.27 8.68
C SER A 27 -7.61 -12.42 10.09
N PRO A 28 -8.58 -13.34 10.31
CA PRO A 28 -9.16 -14.30 9.36
C PRO A 28 -10.36 -13.73 8.56
N HIS A 29 -10.74 -12.47 8.77
CA HIS A 29 -11.99 -11.89 8.26
C HIS A 29 -11.96 -11.63 6.75
N SER A 30 -10.78 -11.39 6.18
CA SER A 30 -10.62 -11.23 4.74
C SER A 30 -9.27 -11.79 4.28
N SER A 31 -9.31 -12.77 3.38
CA SER A 31 -8.14 -13.45 2.84
C SER A 31 -7.70 -12.94 1.47
N ASN A 32 -8.44 -12.01 0.86
CA ASN A 32 -8.13 -11.48 -0.46
C ASN A 32 -8.46 -9.98 -0.55
N VAL A 33 -7.43 -9.20 -0.85
CA VAL A 33 -7.53 -7.78 -1.14
C VAL A 33 -7.05 -7.58 -2.57
N SER A 34 -7.87 -6.99 -3.44
CA SER A 34 -7.41 -6.66 -4.80
C SER A 34 -6.53 -5.42 -4.79
N ASN A 35 -5.57 -5.32 -5.72
CA ASN A 35 -4.76 -4.11 -5.90
C ASN A 35 -5.65 -2.88 -6.15
N GLY A 36 -6.73 -3.04 -6.92
CA GLY A 36 -7.71 -1.98 -7.16
C GLY A 36 -8.37 -1.47 -5.88
N ARG A 37 -8.62 -2.33 -4.88
CA ARG A 37 -9.16 -1.91 -3.59
C ARG A 37 -8.16 -1.07 -2.79
N VAL A 38 -6.88 -1.43 -2.84
CA VAL A 38 -5.79 -0.64 -2.23
C VAL A 38 -5.67 0.72 -2.91
N ILE A 39 -5.66 0.74 -4.24
CA ILE A 39 -5.58 1.97 -5.05
C ILE A 39 -6.77 2.89 -4.77
N TRP A 40 -7.99 2.34 -4.75
CA TRP A 40 -9.19 3.12 -4.47
C TRP A 40 -9.16 3.69 -3.05
N ALA A 41 -8.77 2.90 -2.05
CA ALA A 41 -8.61 3.36 -0.68
C ALA A 41 -7.56 4.48 -0.58
N ALA A 42 -6.42 4.34 -1.26
CA ALA A 42 -5.40 5.38 -1.32
C ALA A 42 -5.92 6.68 -1.93
N ALA A 43 -6.70 6.60 -3.01
CA ALA A 43 -7.31 7.77 -3.65
C ALA A 43 -8.32 8.47 -2.72
N VAL A 44 -9.17 7.71 -2.03
CA VAL A 44 -10.13 8.25 -1.05
C VAL A 44 -9.42 8.92 0.12
N LEU A 45 -8.29 8.37 0.56
CA LEU A 45 -7.46 8.94 1.62
C LEU A 45 -6.58 10.12 1.16
N GLY A 46 -6.63 10.49 -0.12
CA GLY A 46 -5.80 11.56 -0.67
C GLY A 46 -4.30 11.24 -0.69
N LEU A 47 -3.93 9.96 -0.65
CA LEU A 47 -2.54 9.55 -0.80
C LEU A 47 -2.10 9.75 -2.25
N ARG A 48 -0.82 10.09 -2.43
CA ARG A 48 -0.24 10.14 -3.78
C ARG A 48 -0.27 8.76 -4.44
N ILE A 49 -0.50 8.76 -5.75
CA ILE A 49 -0.47 7.56 -6.57
C ILE A 49 0.40 7.88 -7.79
N ALA A 50 1.37 7.02 -8.08
CA ALA A 50 2.22 7.15 -9.26
C ALA A 50 2.21 5.85 -10.07
N ASP A 51 2.25 5.98 -11.38
CA ASP A 51 2.41 4.86 -12.31
C ASP A 51 3.85 4.85 -12.84
N PRO A 52 4.75 4.02 -12.28
CA PRO A 52 6.15 3.98 -12.71
C PRO A 52 6.33 3.28 -14.07
N ASP A 53 5.43 2.36 -14.42
CA ASP A 53 5.63 1.42 -15.53
C ASP A 53 4.69 1.73 -16.72
N GLY A 54 3.65 2.55 -16.54
CA GLY A 54 2.70 3.00 -17.58
C GLY A 54 1.79 1.91 -18.17
N ALA A 55 2.08 0.64 -17.89
CA ALA A 55 1.44 -0.52 -18.51
C ALA A 55 1.07 -1.63 -17.49
N GLY A 56 1.44 -1.47 -16.21
CA GLY A 56 1.20 -2.46 -15.16
C GLY A 56 -0.09 -2.20 -14.37
N PRO A 57 -0.73 -3.25 -13.80
CA PRO A 57 -1.89 -3.08 -12.91
C PRO A 57 -1.51 -2.59 -11.50
N ASN A 58 -0.22 -2.32 -11.27
CA ASN A 58 0.36 -1.98 -9.98
C ASN A 58 0.77 -0.52 -9.98
N LEU A 59 0.36 0.20 -8.94
CA LEU A 59 0.72 1.61 -8.77
C LEU A 59 1.54 1.77 -7.49
N LEU A 60 2.40 2.79 -7.47
CA LEU A 60 3.11 3.19 -6.26
C LEU A 60 2.17 4.08 -5.44
N ILE A 61 2.05 3.75 -4.16
CA ILE A 61 1.19 4.44 -3.20
C ILE A 61 2.04 5.27 -2.26
N GLY A 62 1.58 6.49 -1.97
CA GLY A 62 2.23 7.50 -1.15
C GLY A 62 2.27 7.14 0.34
N VAL A 63 2.93 6.04 0.66
CA VAL A 63 3.24 5.55 2.00
C VAL A 63 4.76 5.40 2.11
N SER A 64 5.31 5.67 3.29
CA SER A 64 6.73 5.43 3.55
C SER A 64 7.04 3.93 3.53
N GLU A 65 8.08 3.51 2.80
CA GLU A 65 8.56 2.12 2.82
C GLU A 65 8.89 1.66 4.25
N ARG A 66 9.51 2.54 5.07
CA ARG A 66 9.82 2.24 6.47
C ARG A 66 8.58 1.99 7.33
N GLU A 67 7.53 2.80 7.16
CA GLU A 67 6.27 2.61 7.89
C GLU A 67 5.59 1.31 7.43
N HIS A 68 5.60 1.05 6.12
CA HIS A 68 5.07 -0.19 5.55
C HIS A 68 5.81 -1.42 6.08
N ASP A 69 7.14 -1.41 6.08
CA ASP A 69 7.97 -2.51 6.60
C ASP A 69 7.73 -2.77 8.09
N TYR A 70 7.58 -1.72 8.88
CA TYR A 70 7.26 -1.85 10.30
C TYR A 70 5.92 -2.57 10.49
N VAL A 71 4.86 -2.14 9.79
CA VAL A 71 3.54 -2.79 9.85
C VAL A 71 3.62 -4.22 9.33
N ARG A 72 4.30 -4.43 8.21
CA ARG A 72 4.48 -5.74 7.58
C ARG A 72 5.10 -6.75 8.55
N ARG A 73 6.10 -6.35 9.35
CA ARG A 73 6.71 -7.22 10.38
C ARG A 73 5.80 -7.49 11.57
N MET A 74 4.87 -6.59 11.89
CA MET A 74 3.92 -6.82 12.98
C MET A 74 2.79 -7.77 12.62
N VAL A 75 2.34 -7.75 11.35
CA VAL A 75 1.14 -8.49 10.91
C VAL A 75 1.48 -9.71 10.06
N GLY A 76 2.66 -9.74 9.46
CA GLY A 76 3.06 -10.79 8.56
C GLY A 76 3.39 -12.11 9.26
N PRO A 77 3.48 -13.21 8.50
CA PRO A 77 4.06 -14.45 9.00
C PRO A 77 5.52 -14.14 9.39
N GLY A 78 5.82 -14.27 10.68
CA GLY A 78 7.14 -13.99 11.24
C GLY A 78 8.27 -14.79 10.61
#